data_AF-A0A4W5QMC4-F1
#
_entry.id   AF-A0A4W5QMC4-F1
#
_cell.length_a   1.000
_cell.length_b   1.000
_cell.length_c   1.000
_cell.angle_alpha   90.00
_cell.angle_beta   90.00
_cell.angle_gamma   90.00
#
_symmetry.space_group_name_H-M   'P 1'
#
loop_
_entity.id
_entity.type
_entity.pdbx_description
1 polymer ?
#
loop_
_entity_poly.entity_id
_entity_poly.type
_entity_poly.pdbx_seq_one_letter_code
_entity_poly.pdbx_strand_id
1 'polypeptide(L)'
;MLCDSVTVPRFDVVSYLKAPDLITAFDEHRVSPNFKFGVLYQREGQLTEEDILCNNEESEEFQEFLSILGDTVTLQGFTGFRGGLDVCHGQTGNYAVFTSFHGREIMFHVSTKLPFTEGDTQQRKRHIGNDIVAVVYQEGHTPFLSDVIGSHFLHCFLVVRRVRKGVSVTAREDVPPFGPSLPDPPIFTESSLLREFLLTKLINAEISCYKAERFSRLELRTRSSLLEGLQAELSTRSQCMIGDSPVSALSTSEGMRSVTEGSGGFIENFKVKSKILDFSLQYGERVGFGLGIHISCLCCREP
;
A
#
# COMPACT_ATOMS: atom_id res chain seq x y z
N MET A 1 -12.59 26.34 -21.31
CA MET A 1 -11.84 25.68 -20.22
C MET A 1 -12.24 24.22 -20.19
N LEU A 2 -11.40 23.33 -19.66
CA LEU A 2 -11.74 21.89 -19.54
C LEU A 2 -12.65 21.57 -18.35
N CYS A 3 -12.91 22.54 -17.48
CA CYS A 3 -13.75 22.40 -16.30
C CYS A 3 -14.70 23.60 -16.19
N ASP A 4 -16.00 23.35 -16.31
CA ASP A 4 -17.04 24.39 -16.39
C ASP A 4 -17.30 25.09 -15.05
N SER A 5 -16.82 24.52 -13.94
CA SER A 5 -16.98 25.07 -12.60
C SER A 5 -15.92 26.12 -12.23
N VAL A 6 -14.94 26.37 -13.09
CA VAL A 6 -13.88 27.36 -12.82
C VAL A 6 -14.38 28.76 -13.17
N THR A 7 -14.49 29.63 -12.16
CA THR A 7 -15.07 30.98 -12.28
C THR A 7 -14.07 32.11 -12.03
N VAL A 8 -12.76 31.83 -12.15
CA VAL A 8 -11.72 32.82 -11.85
C VAL A 8 -11.62 33.92 -12.93
N PRO A 9 -11.35 35.18 -12.54
CA PRO A 9 -11.28 36.30 -13.49
C PRO A 9 -10.00 36.32 -14.33
N ARG A 10 -8.92 35.69 -13.86
CA ARG A 10 -7.63 35.58 -14.57
C ARG A 10 -6.80 34.41 -14.03
N PHE A 11 -5.80 34.00 -14.80
CA PHE A 11 -4.75 33.07 -14.39
C PHE A 11 -3.41 33.81 -14.34
N ASP A 12 -2.59 33.49 -13.34
CA ASP A 12 -1.24 34.02 -13.22
C ASP A 12 -0.24 33.13 -13.99
N VAL A 13 0.79 33.75 -14.59
CA VAL A 13 1.79 33.04 -15.39
C VAL A 13 2.81 32.37 -14.48
N VAL A 14 2.99 31.06 -14.65
CA VAL A 14 4.09 30.32 -14.00
C VAL A 14 5.37 30.56 -14.78
N SER A 15 6.29 31.33 -14.21
CA SER A 15 7.56 31.75 -14.86
C SER A 15 8.78 31.01 -14.31
N TYR A 16 8.59 30.10 -13.35
CA TYR A 16 9.67 29.32 -12.76
C TYR A 16 10.18 28.24 -13.73
N LEU A 17 11.48 28.28 -14.06
CA LEU A 17 12.08 27.38 -15.06
C LEU A 17 11.96 25.88 -14.73
N LYS A 18 11.96 25.51 -13.43
CA LYS A 18 11.78 24.11 -13.01
C LYS A 18 10.32 23.76 -12.65
N ALA A 19 9.37 24.60 -13.04
CA ALA A 19 7.96 24.29 -12.83
C ALA A 19 7.52 22.96 -13.46
N PRO A 20 7.96 22.60 -14.69
CA PRO A 20 7.59 21.31 -15.28
C PRO A 20 7.97 20.12 -14.39
N ASP A 21 9.18 20.10 -13.83
CA ASP A 21 9.64 19.02 -12.94
C ASP A 21 8.76 18.88 -11.69
N LEU A 22 8.36 20.00 -11.09
CA LEU A 22 7.49 20.02 -9.90
C LEU A 22 6.07 19.56 -10.24
N ILE A 23 5.55 19.96 -11.40
CA ILE A 23 4.22 19.57 -11.86
C ILE A 23 4.21 18.08 -12.20
N THR A 24 5.22 17.57 -12.91
CA THR A 24 5.36 16.13 -13.20
C THR A 24 5.45 15.31 -11.93
N ALA A 25 6.27 15.73 -10.95
CA ALA A 25 6.33 15.06 -9.65
C ALA A 25 4.96 15.04 -8.95
N PHE A 26 4.22 16.16 -9.02
CA PHE A 26 2.84 16.22 -8.52
C PHE A 26 1.88 15.35 -9.31
N ASP A 27 1.97 15.19 -10.62
CA ASP A 27 1.04 14.34 -11.37
C ASP A 27 1.33 12.85 -11.12
N GLU A 28 2.60 12.49 -10.97
CA GLU A 28 3.05 11.10 -10.81
C GLU A 28 2.97 10.56 -9.37
N HIS A 29 2.68 11.38 -8.36
CA HIS A 29 2.64 10.95 -6.95
C HIS A 29 1.69 9.77 -6.65
N ARG A 30 0.71 9.55 -7.52
CA ARG A 30 -0.29 8.48 -7.39
C ARG A 30 0.24 7.14 -7.90
N VAL A 31 1.30 7.15 -8.69
CA VAL A 31 1.85 5.95 -9.34
C VAL A 31 2.98 5.42 -8.46
N SER A 32 2.64 4.64 -7.44
CA SER A 32 3.67 3.83 -6.79
C SER A 32 4.05 2.68 -7.72
N PRO A 33 5.33 2.53 -8.10
CA PRO A 33 5.78 1.33 -8.80
C PRO A 33 5.82 0.11 -7.87
N ASN A 34 5.71 0.32 -6.56
CA ASN A 34 6.01 -0.69 -5.56
C ASN A 34 4.77 -1.03 -4.72
N PHE A 35 4.63 -2.31 -4.37
CA PHE A 35 3.48 -2.85 -3.65
C PHE A 35 3.92 -3.68 -2.44
N LYS A 36 3.06 -3.73 -1.42
CA LYS A 36 3.24 -4.60 -0.26
C LYS A 36 1.94 -5.35 0.02
N PHE A 37 2.05 -6.65 0.23
CA PHE A 37 0.88 -7.51 0.44
C PHE A 37 1.08 -8.42 1.65
N GLY A 38 0.02 -8.58 2.44
CA GLY A 38 0.01 -9.55 3.53
C GLY A 38 -0.06 -10.97 2.98
N VAL A 39 0.56 -11.92 3.67
CA VAL A 39 0.33 -13.36 3.42
C VAL A 39 0.00 -14.03 4.75
N LEU A 40 -1.22 -14.54 4.83
CA LEU A 40 -1.77 -15.27 5.96
C LEU A 40 -1.80 -16.76 5.65
N TYR A 41 -1.48 -17.56 6.64
CA TYR A 41 -1.51 -19.02 6.58
C TYR A 41 -2.61 -19.53 7.49
N GLN A 42 -3.67 -20.11 6.93
CA GLN A 42 -4.79 -20.68 7.68
C GLN A 42 -4.71 -22.21 7.63
N ARG A 43 -4.44 -22.83 8.77
CA ARG A 43 -4.44 -24.29 8.94
C ARG A 43 -5.87 -24.81 9.11
N GLU A 44 -6.04 -26.11 8.90
CA GLU A 44 -7.34 -26.75 9.10
C GLU A 44 -7.83 -26.57 10.55
N GLY A 45 -9.08 -26.17 10.70
CA GLY A 45 -9.75 -25.92 11.97
C GLY A 45 -9.58 -24.51 12.54
N GLN A 46 -8.72 -23.66 11.97
CA GLN A 46 -8.49 -22.31 12.48
C GLN A 46 -9.59 -21.34 12.04
N LEU A 47 -10.26 -20.73 13.02
CA LEU A 47 -11.40 -19.84 12.81
C LEU A 47 -11.22 -18.44 13.44
N THR A 48 -10.17 -18.24 14.22
CA THR A 48 -9.91 -16.97 14.92
C THR A 48 -8.68 -16.26 14.33
N GLU A 49 -8.61 -14.93 14.52
CA GLU A 49 -7.46 -14.13 14.10
C GLU A 49 -6.19 -14.62 14.79
N GLU A 50 -6.30 -14.88 16.09
CA GLU A 50 -5.20 -15.32 16.94
C GLU A 50 -4.64 -16.66 16.44
N ASP A 51 -5.49 -17.64 16.12
CA ASP A 51 -5.02 -18.94 15.64
C ASP A 51 -4.21 -18.80 14.33
N ILE A 52 -4.72 -18.00 13.39
CA ILE A 52 -4.09 -17.79 12.07
C ILE A 52 -2.76 -17.03 12.22
N LEU A 53 -2.73 -15.97 13.04
CA LEU A 53 -1.54 -15.15 13.24
C LEU A 53 -0.48 -15.83 14.12
N CYS A 54 -0.82 -16.82 14.95
CA CYS A 54 0.13 -17.54 15.81
C CYS A 54 0.90 -18.66 15.10
N ASN A 55 0.61 -18.96 13.82
CA ASN A 55 1.30 -20.03 13.10
C ASN A 55 2.80 -19.75 12.99
N ASN A 56 3.62 -20.66 13.51
CA ASN A 56 5.10 -20.56 13.48
C ASN A 56 5.76 -21.61 12.59
N GLU A 57 5.01 -22.64 12.22
CA GLU A 57 5.46 -23.70 11.32
C GLU A 57 4.85 -23.48 9.94
N GLU A 58 5.62 -23.80 8.91
CA GLU A 58 5.21 -23.74 7.52
C GLU A 58 5.12 -25.18 7.00
N SER A 59 4.02 -25.56 6.36
CA SER A 59 3.98 -26.82 5.61
C SER A 59 4.83 -26.74 4.34
N GLU A 60 5.23 -27.90 3.82
CA GLU A 60 5.94 -27.99 2.55
C GLU A 60 5.15 -27.32 1.42
N GLU A 61 3.83 -27.43 1.45
CA GLU A 61 2.98 -26.90 0.39
C GLU A 61 2.73 -25.40 0.56
N PHE A 62 2.74 -24.89 1.79
CA PHE A 62 2.78 -23.44 2.01
C PHE A 62 4.11 -22.86 1.51
N GLN A 63 5.24 -23.53 1.75
CA GLN A 63 6.55 -23.12 1.23
C GLN A 63 6.60 -23.15 -0.31
N GLU A 64 6.04 -24.19 -0.93
CA GLU A 64 5.88 -24.27 -2.38
C GLU A 64 5.03 -23.09 -2.89
N PHE A 65 3.91 -22.79 -2.23
CA PHE A 65 3.08 -21.64 -2.57
C PHE A 65 3.84 -20.31 -2.46
N LEU A 66 4.64 -20.11 -1.41
CA LEU A 66 5.46 -18.90 -1.26
C LEU A 66 6.47 -18.76 -2.41
N SER A 67 7.04 -19.86 -2.91
CA SER A 67 7.93 -19.86 -4.07
C SER A 67 7.23 -19.44 -5.37
N ILE A 68 5.91 -19.66 -5.48
CA ILE A 68 5.10 -19.17 -6.60
C ILE A 68 4.95 -17.66 -6.55
N LEU A 69 4.86 -17.06 -5.35
CA LEU A 69 4.74 -15.61 -5.17
C LEU A 69 6.05 -14.86 -5.42
N GLY A 70 7.18 -15.40 -4.99
CA GLY A 70 8.47 -14.72 -5.08
C GLY A 70 9.62 -15.50 -4.46
N ASP A 71 10.77 -14.86 -4.44
CA ASP A 71 11.99 -15.40 -3.86
C ASP A 71 12.06 -15.07 -2.37
N THR A 72 12.54 -16.01 -1.55
CA THR A 72 12.85 -15.72 -0.15
C THR A 72 14.16 -14.94 -0.08
N VAL A 73 14.11 -13.73 0.45
CA VAL A 73 15.25 -12.81 0.57
C VAL A 73 15.62 -12.56 2.03
N THR A 74 16.91 -12.40 2.31
CA THR A 74 17.41 -11.95 3.62
C THR A 74 17.14 -10.46 3.78
N LEU A 75 16.56 -10.05 4.90
CA LEU A 75 16.23 -8.64 5.16
C LEU A 75 17.46 -7.80 5.50
N GLN A 76 18.42 -8.37 6.24
CA GLN A 76 19.64 -7.64 6.61
C GLN A 76 20.43 -7.23 5.36
N GLY A 77 20.57 -5.93 5.15
CA GLY A 77 21.28 -5.37 3.99
C GLY A 77 20.51 -5.46 2.67
N PHE A 78 19.21 -5.78 2.69
CA PHE A 78 18.38 -5.80 1.48
C PHE A 78 18.28 -4.40 0.85
N THR A 79 18.52 -4.31 -0.45
CA THR A 79 18.61 -3.03 -1.19
C THR A 79 17.36 -2.70 -2.02
N GLY A 80 16.46 -3.66 -2.21
CA GLY A 80 15.21 -3.45 -2.95
C GLY A 80 14.12 -2.77 -2.12
N PHE A 81 12.90 -2.71 -2.66
CA PHE A 81 11.76 -2.17 -1.93
C PHE A 81 11.45 -2.98 -0.66
N ARG A 82 11.68 -2.37 0.51
CA ARG A 82 11.56 -3.06 1.81
C ARG A 82 10.15 -3.17 2.38
N GLY A 83 9.13 -2.56 1.77
CA GLY A 83 7.73 -2.66 2.25
C GLY A 83 7.46 -2.13 3.67
N GLY A 84 8.41 -1.43 4.31
CA GLY A 84 8.31 -1.03 5.72
C GLY A 84 8.98 -1.99 6.70
N LEU A 85 9.58 -3.09 6.23
CA LEU A 85 10.39 -4.01 7.02
C LEU A 85 11.74 -3.38 7.41
N ASP A 86 12.30 -3.89 8.50
CA ASP A 86 13.61 -3.51 9.02
C ASP A 86 14.72 -4.32 8.35
N VAL A 87 15.62 -3.60 7.67
CA VAL A 87 16.76 -4.17 6.95
C VAL A 87 18.09 -3.94 7.67
N CYS A 88 18.07 -3.29 8.84
CA CYS A 88 19.25 -2.89 9.58
C CYS A 88 19.41 -3.64 10.91
N HIS A 89 18.33 -3.78 11.70
CA HIS A 89 18.42 -4.25 13.08
C HIS A 89 17.67 -5.58 13.33
N GLY A 90 17.05 -6.18 12.32
CA GLY A 90 16.38 -7.48 12.42
C GLY A 90 15.07 -7.47 13.22
N GLN A 91 14.44 -6.30 13.42
CA GLN A 91 13.23 -6.18 14.24
C GLN A 91 11.97 -6.77 13.60
N THR A 92 11.99 -7.04 12.29
CA THR A 92 10.86 -7.55 11.52
C THR A 92 11.13 -8.93 10.91
N GLY A 93 12.00 -9.71 11.56
CA GLY A 93 12.40 -11.04 11.12
C GLY A 93 13.66 -10.99 10.26
N ASN A 94 14.11 -12.18 9.84
CA ASN A 94 15.35 -12.34 9.07
C ASN A 94 15.10 -12.46 7.57
N TYR A 95 13.90 -12.91 7.19
CA TYR A 95 13.55 -13.23 5.81
C TYR A 95 12.19 -12.67 5.44
N ALA A 96 12.02 -12.36 4.16
CA ALA A 96 10.74 -12.02 3.56
C ALA A 96 10.62 -12.68 2.19
N VAL A 97 9.43 -12.63 1.58
CA VAL A 97 9.25 -13.04 0.19
C VAL A 97 9.15 -11.78 -0.67
N PHE A 98 9.91 -11.75 -1.76
CA PHE A 98 10.03 -10.58 -2.62
C PHE A 98 9.97 -10.98 -4.09
N THR A 99 9.44 -10.12 -4.95
CA THR A 99 9.55 -10.31 -6.40
C THR A 99 9.59 -8.99 -7.15
N SER A 100 10.23 -9.01 -8.31
CA SER A 100 9.98 -8.03 -9.38
C SER A 100 8.96 -8.59 -10.36
N PHE A 101 7.96 -7.79 -10.74
CA PHE A 101 6.89 -8.18 -11.66
C PHE A 101 6.55 -7.02 -12.60
N HIS A 102 6.79 -7.17 -13.90
CA HIS A 102 6.58 -6.10 -14.91
C HIS A 102 7.19 -4.74 -14.52
N GLY A 103 8.41 -4.76 -13.96
CA GLY A 103 9.12 -3.55 -13.51
C GLY A 103 8.62 -2.96 -12.18
N ARG A 104 7.73 -3.67 -11.47
CA ARG A 104 7.21 -3.30 -10.15
C ARG A 104 7.84 -4.17 -9.08
N GLU A 105 8.24 -3.59 -7.95
CA GLU A 105 8.75 -4.35 -6.82
C GLU A 105 7.62 -4.69 -5.84
N ILE A 106 7.55 -5.94 -5.40
CA ILE A 106 6.51 -6.43 -4.50
C ILE A 106 7.16 -7.09 -3.28
N MET A 107 6.84 -6.58 -2.10
CA MET A 107 7.25 -7.14 -0.81
C MET A 107 6.08 -7.87 -0.15
N PHE A 108 6.28 -9.11 0.29
CA PHE A 108 5.25 -9.88 0.98
C PHE A 108 5.51 -9.96 2.48
N HIS A 109 4.54 -9.52 3.27
CA HIS A 109 4.53 -9.66 4.72
C HIS A 109 3.96 -11.03 5.10
N VAL A 110 4.83 -12.05 5.10
CA VAL A 110 4.44 -13.42 5.43
C VAL A 110 4.32 -13.60 6.94
N SER A 111 3.13 -13.98 7.43
CA SER A 111 2.85 -14.08 8.87
C SER A 111 3.85 -14.95 9.61
N THR A 112 4.21 -16.11 9.06
CA THR A 112 5.16 -17.07 9.64
C THR A 112 6.60 -16.57 9.67
N LYS A 113 6.98 -15.62 8.80
CA LYS A 113 8.34 -15.05 8.73
C LYS A 113 8.50 -13.78 9.57
N LEU A 114 7.39 -13.20 10.02
CA LEU A 114 7.40 -12.08 10.95
C LEU A 114 7.63 -12.56 12.39
N PRO A 115 8.33 -11.76 13.22
CA PRO A 115 8.61 -12.13 14.60
C PRO A 115 7.34 -12.42 15.38
N PHE A 116 7.46 -13.39 16.28
CA PHE A 116 6.41 -13.82 17.18
C PHE A 116 6.96 -13.84 18.60
N THR A 117 6.22 -13.20 19.50
CA THR A 117 6.42 -13.33 20.93
C THR A 117 5.15 -13.97 21.49
N GLU A 118 5.30 -15.04 22.26
CA GLU A 118 4.17 -15.74 22.87
C GLU A 118 3.38 -14.75 23.76
N GLY A 119 2.07 -14.63 23.51
CA GLY A 119 1.21 -13.65 24.18
C GLY A 119 1.14 -12.25 23.55
N ASP A 120 1.95 -11.92 22.53
CA ASP A 120 1.86 -10.67 21.76
C ASP A 120 1.51 -10.93 20.28
N THR A 121 0.24 -11.28 20.02
CA THR A 121 -0.29 -11.41 18.66
C THR A 121 -0.32 -10.08 17.89
N GLN A 122 -0.17 -8.95 18.58
CA GLN A 122 -0.19 -7.62 17.96
C GLN A 122 1.09 -7.32 17.17
N GLN A 123 2.18 -8.05 17.40
CA GLN A 123 3.44 -7.83 16.69
C GLN A 123 3.32 -8.11 15.18
N ARG A 124 2.71 -9.24 14.79
CA ARG A 124 2.48 -9.59 13.37
C ARG A 124 1.37 -8.74 12.75
N LYS A 125 0.34 -8.45 13.54
CA LYS A 125 -0.80 -7.61 13.14
C LYS A 125 -0.37 -6.19 12.77
N ARG A 126 0.67 -5.63 13.40
CA ARG A 126 1.24 -4.31 13.04
C ARG A 126 1.82 -4.24 11.63
N HIS A 127 2.21 -5.36 11.03
CA HIS A 127 2.68 -5.38 9.65
C HIS A 127 1.53 -5.72 8.71
N ILE A 128 0.96 -6.94 8.85
CA ILE A 128 -0.05 -7.45 7.93
C ILE A 128 -1.37 -6.67 8.02
N GLY A 129 -1.75 -6.25 9.23
CA GLY A 129 -2.95 -5.47 9.45
C GLY A 129 -2.89 -4.05 8.89
N ASN A 130 -1.73 -3.59 8.42
CA ASN A 130 -1.55 -2.30 7.75
C ASN A 130 -1.44 -2.42 6.22
N ASP A 131 -1.49 -3.65 5.68
CA ASP A 131 -1.58 -3.85 4.24
C ASP A 131 -3.02 -3.57 3.77
N ILE A 132 -3.16 -3.20 2.50
CA ILE A 132 -4.47 -2.96 1.88
C ILE A 132 -5.08 -4.30 1.41
N VAL A 133 -4.22 -5.16 0.87
CA VAL A 133 -4.59 -6.46 0.30
C VAL A 133 -3.74 -7.55 0.94
N ALA A 134 -4.36 -8.69 1.26
CA ALA A 134 -3.68 -9.87 1.74
C ALA A 134 -4.06 -11.13 0.94
N VAL A 135 -3.12 -12.06 0.85
CA VAL A 135 -3.38 -13.43 0.39
C VAL A 135 -3.59 -14.32 1.60
N VAL A 136 -4.58 -15.20 1.54
CA VAL A 136 -4.82 -16.23 2.55
C VAL A 136 -4.58 -17.58 1.89
N TYR A 137 -3.53 -18.27 2.29
CA TYR A 137 -3.32 -19.67 1.91
C TYR A 137 -4.08 -20.57 2.88
N GLN A 138 -5.01 -21.36 2.36
CA GLN A 138 -5.84 -22.27 3.14
C GLN A 138 -5.39 -23.72 3.01
N GLU A 139 -5.19 -24.36 4.15
CA GLU A 139 -5.11 -25.80 4.26
C GLU A 139 -6.45 -26.42 4.63
N GLY A 140 -6.72 -27.57 4.04
CA GLY A 140 -7.96 -28.30 4.26
C GLY A 140 -9.19 -27.60 3.68
N HIS A 141 -10.29 -27.66 4.41
CA HIS A 141 -11.63 -27.27 3.98
C HIS A 141 -12.23 -26.14 4.80
N THR A 142 -11.51 -25.66 5.82
CA THR A 142 -11.96 -24.59 6.70
C THR A 142 -12.26 -23.32 5.90
N PRO A 143 -13.48 -22.76 5.97
CA PRO A 143 -13.81 -21.53 5.26
C PRO A 143 -13.05 -20.34 5.87
N PHE A 144 -12.65 -19.39 5.03
CA PHE A 144 -12.12 -18.11 5.47
C PHE A 144 -13.24 -17.06 5.43
N LEU A 145 -13.40 -16.33 6.53
CA LEU A 145 -14.27 -15.17 6.61
C LEU A 145 -13.39 -13.93 6.75
N SER A 146 -13.57 -12.94 5.87
CA SER A 146 -12.79 -11.70 5.90
C SER A 146 -12.92 -10.94 7.22
N ASP A 147 -14.05 -11.10 7.91
CA ASP A 147 -14.36 -10.43 9.18
C ASP A 147 -13.54 -10.98 10.36
N VAL A 148 -12.92 -12.15 10.20
CA VAL A 148 -12.04 -12.74 11.22
C VAL A 148 -10.81 -11.87 11.45
N ILE A 149 -10.27 -11.24 10.40
CA ILE A 149 -9.09 -10.39 10.52
C ILE A 149 -9.53 -8.94 10.79
N GLY A 150 -9.39 -8.52 12.04
CA GLY A 150 -9.78 -7.19 12.50
C GLY A 150 -8.78 -6.12 12.09
N SER A 151 -8.93 -5.56 10.90
CA SER A 151 -8.10 -4.46 10.40
C SER A 151 -8.90 -3.31 9.78
N HIS A 152 -8.39 -2.09 10.01
CA HIS A 152 -8.87 -0.87 9.37
C HIS A 152 -8.35 -0.70 7.94
N PHE A 153 -7.24 -1.34 7.58
CA PHE A 153 -6.55 -1.18 6.29
C PHE A 153 -6.76 -2.36 5.34
N LEU A 154 -6.88 -3.59 5.84
CA LEU A 154 -7.18 -4.74 4.99
C LEU A 154 -8.61 -4.63 4.46
N HIS A 155 -8.75 -4.46 3.14
CA HIS A 155 -10.03 -4.35 2.45
C HIS A 155 -10.26 -5.45 1.41
N CYS A 156 -9.21 -6.16 1.01
CA CYS A 156 -9.32 -7.25 0.05
C CYS A 156 -8.47 -8.47 0.45
N PHE A 157 -9.05 -9.65 0.27
CA PHE A 157 -8.42 -10.95 0.52
C PHE A 157 -8.49 -11.82 -0.73
N LEU A 158 -7.35 -12.33 -1.16
CA LEU A 158 -7.29 -13.38 -2.18
C LEU A 158 -7.07 -14.71 -1.46
N VAL A 159 -8.04 -15.61 -1.53
CA VAL A 159 -8.01 -16.88 -0.81
C VAL A 159 -7.59 -17.99 -1.78
N VAL A 160 -6.45 -18.61 -1.52
CA VAL A 160 -5.86 -19.68 -2.34
C VAL A 160 -5.98 -21.00 -1.59
N ARG A 161 -6.59 -22.01 -2.24
CA ARG A 161 -6.81 -23.33 -1.65
C ARG A 161 -6.09 -24.43 -2.40
N ARG A 162 -5.43 -25.30 -1.63
CA ARG A 162 -4.63 -26.43 -2.14
C ARG A 162 -5.43 -27.50 -2.88
N VAL A 163 -6.57 -27.95 -2.34
CA VAL A 163 -7.22 -29.22 -2.72
C VAL A 163 -7.51 -29.36 -4.24
N ARG A 164 -7.59 -28.24 -4.97
CA ARG A 164 -7.66 -28.24 -6.44
C ARG A 164 -6.83 -27.13 -7.11
N LYS A 165 -5.85 -26.53 -6.42
CA LYS A 165 -5.26 -25.21 -6.82
C LYS A 165 -6.35 -24.19 -7.16
N GLY A 166 -7.40 -24.19 -6.34
CA GLY A 166 -8.57 -23.34 -6.52
C GLY A 166 -8.26 -21.95 -5.98
N VAL A 167 -8.61 -20.90 -6.73
CA VAL A 167 -8.47 -19.52 -6.27
C VAL A 167 -9.87 -18.93 -6.10
N SER A 168 -10.12 -18.34 -4.93
CA SER A 168 -11.32 -17.55 -4.66
C SER A 168 -10.91 -16.16 -4.20
N VAL A 169 -11.75 -15.17 -4.48
CA VAL A 169 -11.46 -13.78 -4.13
C VAL A 169 -12.59 -13.25 -3.27
N THR A 170 -12.24 -12.65 -2.14
CA THR A 170 -13.18 -12.05 -1.18
C THR A 170 -12.74 -10.60 -0.94
N ALA A 171 -13.63 -9.64 -1.15
CA ALA A 171 -13.37 -8.23 -0.89
C ALA A 171 -14.53 -7.61 -0.12
N ARG A 172 -14.29 -6.47 0.55
CA ARG A 172 -15.37 -5.67 1.13
C ARG A 172 -16.30 -5.14 0.03
N GLU A 173 -17.55 -4.89 0.40
CA GLU A 173 -18.62 -4.46 -0.51
C GLU A 173 -18.33 -3.14 -1.24
N ASP A 174 -17.55 -2.25 -0.62
CA ASP A 174 -17.17 -0.95 -1.16
C ASP A 174 -15.99 -0.99 -2.16
N VAL A 175 -15.38 -2.16 -2.37
CA VAL A 175 -14.30 -2.35 -3.34
C VAL A 175 -14.88 -2.69 -4.71
N PRO A 176 -14.66 -1.85 -5.75
CA PRO A 176 -15.16 -2.15 -7.09
C PRO A 176 -14.55 -3.45 -7.65
N PRO A 177 -15.24 -4.16 -8.55
CA PRO A 177 -14.67 -5.33 -9.22
C PRO A 177 -13.35 -5.02 -9.93
N PHE A 178 -12.39 -5.95 -9.85
CA PHE A 178 -11.06 -5.81 -10.45
C PHE A 178 -10.64 -7.10 -11.16
N GLY A 179 -9.90 -6.94 -12.27
CA GLY A 179 -9.41 -8.05 -13.07
C GLY A 179 -8.09 -8.65 -12.55
N PRO A 180 -7.60 -9.73 -13.17
CA PRO A 180 -8.28 -10.57 -14.17
C PRO A 180 -9.46 -11.35 -13.57
N SER A 181 -10.49 -11.66 -14.35
CA SER A 181 -11.60 -12.50 -13.88
C SER A 181 -11.11 -13.92 -13.52
N LEU A 182 -11.75 -14.56 -12.55
CA LEU A 182 -11.46 -15.96 -12.24
C LEU A 182 -11.77 -16.83 -13.47
N PRO A 183 -10.96 -17.87 -13.75
CA PRO A 183 -11.32 -18.86 -14.75
C PRO A 183 -12.55 -19.65 -14.31
N ASP A 184 -13.23 -20.28 -15.27
CA ASP A 184 -14.34 -21.18 -15.00
C ASP A 184 -14.00 -22.59 -15.55
N PRO A 185 -13.69 -23.58 -14.68
CA PRO A 185 -13.67 -23.50 -13.21
C PRO A 185 -12.47 -22.70 -12.67
N PRO A 186 -12.51 -22.20 -11.41
CA PRO A 186 -11.49 -21.32 -10.84
C PRO A 186 -10.23 -22.09 -10.37
N ILE A 187 -9.63 -22.86 -11.28
CA ILE A 187 -8.53 -23.81 -11.03
C ILE A 187 -7.34 -23.47 -11.92
N PHE A 188 -6.14 -23.47 -11.33
CA PHE A 188 -4.87 -23.27 -12.06
C PHE A 188 -4.02 -24.53 -11.99
N THR A 189 -3.63 -25.11 -13.12
CA THR A 189 -2.79 -26.31 -13.15
C THR A 189 -1.30 -25.97 -13.11
N GLU A 190 -0.90 -24.91 -13.83
CA GLU A 190 0.48 -24.44 -13.94
C GLU A 190 0.80 -23.35 -12.91
N SER A 191 1.96 -23.46 -12.26
CA SER A 191 2.43 -22.49 -11.26
C SER A 191 2.74 -21.12 -11.88
N SER A 192 3.24 -21.08 -13.11
CA SER A 192 3.51 -19.85 -13.87
C SER A 192 2.22 -19.05 -14.12
N LEU A 193 1.15 -19.72 -14.57
CA LEU A 193 -0.15 -19.09 -14.79
C LEU A 193 -0.77 -18.61 -13.49
N LEU A 194 -0.67 -19.42 -12.42
CA LEU A 194 -1.13 -19.02 -11.10
C LEU A 194 -0.38 -17.77 -10.60
N ARG A 195 0.95 -17.72 -10.77
CA ARG A 195 1.78 -16.57 -10.43
C ARG A 195 1.35 -15.31 -11.19
N GLU A 196 1.28 -15.38 -12.52
CA GLU A 196 0.87 -14.25 -13.37
C GLU A 196 -0.51 -13.73 -12.95
N PHE A 197 -1.46 -14.65 -12.71
CA PHE A 197 -2.78 -14.32 -12.24
C PHE A 197 -2.76 -13.64 -10.87
N LEU A 198 -2.11 -14.24 -9.86
CA LEU A 198 -2.10 -13.73 -8.49
C LEU A 198 -1.45 -12.36 -8.41
N LEU A 199 -0.27 -12.16 -9.00
CA LEU A 199 0.44 -10.88 -8.93
C LEU A 199 -0.35 -9.77 -9.62
N THR A 200 -0.91 -10.05 -10.81
CA THR A 200 -1.78 -9.09 -11.52
C THR A 200 -3.05 -8.78 -10.71
N LYS A 201 -3.69 -9.81 -10.16
CA LYS A 201 -4.92 -9.69 -9.38
C LYS A 201 -4.70 -8.90 -8.09
N LEU A 202 -3.57 -9.08 -7.41
CA LEU A 202 -3.17 -8.33 -6.21
C LEU A 202 -2.95 -6.85 -6.50
N ILE A 203 -2.18 -6.52 -7.53
CA ILE A 203 -1.95 -5.12 -7.96
C ILE A 203 -3.28 -4.45 -8.28
N ASN A 204 -4.13 -5.11 -9.07
CA ASN A 204 -5.42 -4.57 -9.44
C ASN A 204 -6.38 -4.46 -8.25
N ALA A 205 -6.30 -5.38 -7.28
CA ALA A 205 -7.05 -5.30 -6.04
C ALA A 205 -6.70 -4.04 -5.26
N GLU A 206 -5.41 -3.75 -5.07
CA GLU A 206 -4.96 -2.56 -4.33
C GLU A 206 -5.37 -1.27 -5.05
N ILE A 207 -5.17 -1.21 -6.38
CA ILE A 207 -5.62 -0.09 -7.21
C ILE A 207 -7.14 0.11 -7.09
N SER A 208 -7.91 -0.97 -7.00
CA SER A 208 -9.37 -0.90 -6.81
C SER A 208 -9.73 -0.44 -5.39
N CYS A 209 -9.01 -0.89 -4.37
CA CYS A 209 -9.22 -0.45 -2.99
C CYS A 209 -9.05 1.06 -2.84
N TYR A 210 -8.14 1.71 -3.57
CA TYR A 210 -8.04 3.19 -3.55
C TYR A 210 -9.31 3.92 -4.03
N LYS A 211 -10.18 3.25 -4.77
CA LYS A 211 -11.48 3.80 -5.19
C LYS A 211 -12.57 3.65 -4.12
N ALA A 212 -12.35 2.81 -3.11
CA ALA A 212 -13.26 2.65 -1.99
C ALA A 212 -13.37 3.96 -1.18
N GLU A 213 -14.51 4.19 -0.52
CA GLU A 213 -14.84 5.49 0.10
C GLU A 213 -13.78 5.91 1.14
N ARG A 214 -13.29 4.97 1.95
CA ARG A 214 -12.30 5.26 3.00
C ARG A 214 -10.97 5.73 2.43
N PHE A 215 -10.47 5.06 1.40
CA PHE A 215 -9.17 5.38 0.82
C PHE A 215 -9.23 6.60 -0.10
N SER A 216 -10.30 6.75 -0.88
CA SER A 216 -10.47 7.91 -1.75
C SER A 216 -10.54 9.22 -0.96
N ARG A 217 -11.17 9.23 0.23
CA ARG A 217 -11.17 10.41 1.12
C ARG A 217 -9.78 10.77 1.63
N LEU A 218 -8.99 9.76 2.02
CA LEU A 218 -7.61 9.96 2.48
C LEU A 218 -6.70 10.46 1.35
N GLU A 219 -6.87 9.89 0.16
CA GLU A 219 -6.17 10.29 -1.06
C GLU A 219 -6.49 11.74 -1.43
N LEU A 220 -7.78 12.12 -1.46
CA LEU A 220 -8.21 13.48 -1.77
C LEU A 220 -7.60 14.50 -0.81
N ARG A 221 -7.57 14.21 0.49
CA ARG A 221 -6.93 15.08 1.49
C ARG A 221 -5.44 15.28 1.20
N THR A 222 -4.75 14.20 0.83
CA THR A 222 -3.32 14.22 0.51
C THR A 222 -3.07 15.02 -0.77
N ARG A 223 -3.86 14.77 -1.82
CA ARG A 223 -3.79 15.48 -3.09
C ARG A 223 -4.02 16.97 -2.90
N SER A 224 -5.02 17.38 -2.12
CA SER A 224 -5.27 18.80 -1.81
C SER A 224 -4.07 19.45 -1.12
N SER A 225 -3.51 18.81 -0.09
CA SER A 225 -2.33 19.36 0.61
C SER A 225 -1.08 19.45 -0.27
N LEU A 226 -0.88 18.47 -1.16
CA LEU A 226 0.24 18.50 -2.12
C LEU A 226 0.04 19.60 -3.17
N LEU A 227 -1.20 19.79 -3.64
CA LEU A 227 -1.54 20.80 -4.63
C LEU A 227 -1.38 22.22 -4.07
N GLU A 228 -1.82 22.46 -2.83
CA GLU A 228 -1.61 23.73 -2.11
C GLU A 228 -0.12 24.05 -1.99
N GLY A 229 0.68 23.06 -1.60
CA GLY A 229 2.13 23.23 -1.50
C GLY A 229 2.79 23.52 -2.86
N LEU A 230 2.37 22.83 -3.92
CA LEU A 230 2.87 23.06 -5.28
C LEU A 230 2.53 24.48 -5.73
N GLN A 231 1.28 24.91 -5.53
CA GLN A 231 0.82 26.25 -5.91
C GLN A 231 1.61 27.33 -5.19
N ALA A 232 1.87 27.18 -3.89
CA ALA A 232 2.65 28.13 -3.10
C ALA A 232 4.11 28.23 -3.62
N GLU A 233 4.75 27.10 -3.89
CA GLU A 233 6.13 27.07 -4.41
C GLU A 233 6.20 27.70 -5.81
N LEU A 234 5.30 27.34 -6.72
CA LEU A 234 5.25 27.90 -8.08
C LEU A 234 5.01 29.41 -8.07
N SER A 235 4.11 29.88 -7.20
CA SER A 235 3.80 31.31 -7.08
C SER A 235 5.00 32.08 -6.56
N THR A 236 5.59 31.62 -5.46
CA THR A 236 6.75 32.26 -4.82
C THR A 236 7.93 32.34 -5.79
N ARG A 237 8.26 31.22 -6.45
CA ARG A 237 9.40 31.16 -7.38
C ARG A 237 9.16 32.00 -8.64
N SER A 238 7.93 32.05 -9.15
CA SER A 238 7.61 32.87 -10.32
C SER A 238 7.72 34.36 -10.02
N GLN A 239 7.27 34.80 -8.83
CA GLN A 239 7.42 36.20 -8.38
C GLN A 239 8.90 36.60 -8.27
N CYS A 240 9.75 35.75 -7.69
CA CYS A 240 11.19 36.00 -7.62
C CYS A 240 11.84 36.16 -9.01
N MET A 241 11.39 35.40 -10.02
CA MET A 241 11.93 35.45 -11.38
C MET A 241 11.49 36.70 -12.15
N ILE A 242 10.30 37.24 -11.84
CA ILE A 242 9.74 38.45 -12.47
C ILE A 242 10.34 39.74 -11.89
N GLY A 243 11.11 39.64 -10.79
CA GLY A 243 11.76 40.79 -10.13
C GLY A 243 10.90 41.43 -9.05
N ASP A 244 9.73 40.87 -8.75
CA ASP A 244 8.92 41.25 -7.59
C ASP A 244 9.52 40.58 -6.35
N SER A 245 10.56 41.20 -5.80
CA SER A 245 10.99 40.88 -4.44
C SER A 245 9.85 41.25 -3.48
N PRO A 246 9.52 40.44 -2.46
CA PRO A 246 8.56 40.87 -1.45
C PRO A 246 9.16 42.12 -0.79
N VAL A 247 8.55 43.27 -1.05
CA VAL A 247 8.94 44.54 -0.43
C VAL A 247 8.58 44.43 1.05
N SER A 248 9.45 43.82 1.85
CA SER A 248 9.42 43.98 3.30
C SER A 248 9.92 45.38 3.58
N ALA A 249 9.01 46.26 4.00
CA ALA A 249 9.38 47.40 4.80
C ALA A 249 10.19 46.90 6.01
N LEU A 250 11.51 47.11 6.01
CA LEU A 250 12.26 47.47 7.21
C LEU A 250 13.65 47.99 6.83
N SER A 251 13.94 49.16 7.35
CA SER A 251 15.18 49.92 7.32
C SER A 251 16.38 49.18 7.93
N THR A 252 17.51 49.26 7.21
CA THR A 252 18.91 49.37 7.69
C THR A 252 19.32 48.70 9.01
N SER A 253 20.18 47.68 8.96
CA SER A 253 21.53 47.72 9.56
C SER A 253 22.36 46.51 9.13
N GLU A 254 23.65 46.75 8.93
CA GLU A 254 24.67 45.84 8.43
C GLU A 254 24.93 44.65 9.35
N GLY A 255 25.22 43.49 8.74
CA GLY A 255 25.65 42.29 9.47
C GLY A 255 25.98 41.14 8.52
N MET A 256 27.16 41.21 7.88
CA MET A 256 27.77 40.14 7.10
C MET A 256 27.82 38.82 7.90
N ARG A 257 27.00 37.82 7.53
CA ARG A 257 27.31 36.38 7.73
C ARG A 257 26.75 35.56 6.58
N SER A 258 27.68 34.97 5.83
CA SER A 258 27.50 33.89 4.84
C SER A 258 26.43 32.87 5.29
N VAL A 259 25.31 32.81 4.56
CA VAL A 259 24.36 31.70 4.66
C VAL A 259 24.76 30.67 3.61
N THR A 260 25.39 29.62 4.10
CA THR A 260 25.63 28.36 3.41
C THR A 260 24.32 27.72 2.94
N GLU A 261 24.41 27.10 1.78
CA GLU A 261 23.46 26.18 1.15
C GLU A 261 22.67 25.34 2.18
N GLY A 262 21.34 25.41 2.07
CA GLY A 262 20.41 24.63 2.88
C GLY A 262 19.03 24.60 2.22
N SER A 263 18.99 24.27 0.93
CA SER A 263 17.75 24.06 0.19
C SER A 263 17.09 22.75 0.60
N GLY A 264 16.25 22.77 1.63
CA GLY A 264 15.22 21.75 1.82
C GLY A 264 14.10 22.00 0.81
N GLY A 265 14.30 21.59 -0.45
CA GLY A 265 13.39 21.90 -1.55
C GLY A 265 12.03 21.23 -1.37
N PHE A 266 10.97 21.80 -1.95
CA PHE A 266 9.62 21.23 -1.99
C PHE A 266 9.60 19.73 -2.34
N ILE A 267 10.51 19.26 -3.20
CA ILE A 267 10.70 17.85 -3.58
C ILE A 267 11.10 16.95 -2.39
N GLU A 268 11.86 17.47 -1.44
CA GLU A 268 12.28 16.74 -0.25
C GLU A 268 11.11 16.61 0.73
N ASN A 269 10.34 17.68 0.91
CA ASN A 269 9.05 17.66 1.62
C ASN A 269 8.01 16.77 0.92
N PHE A 270 8.09 16.63 -0.40
CA PHE A 270 7.24 15.74 -1.21
C PHE A 270 7.54 14.27 -0.92
N LYS A 271 8.82 13.88 -0.95
CA LYS A 271 9.29 12.55 -0.56
C LYS A 271 8.93 12.22 0.89
N VAL A 272 9.02 13.21 1.78
CA VAL A 272 8.64 13.06 3.19
C VAL A 272 7.13 12.93 3.35
N LYS A 273 6.29 13.74 2.69
CA LYS A 273 4.82 13.64 2.78
C LYS A 273 4.26 12.35 2.15
N SER A 274 4.84 11.89 1.04
CA SER A 274 4.51 10.57 0.46
C SER A 274 4.89 9.42 1.41
N LYS A 275 6.05 9.52 2.08
CA LYS A 275 6.44 8.59 3.15
C LYS A 275 5.58 8.71 4.40
N ILE A 276 5.05 9.89 4.73
CA ILE A 276 4.12 10.11 5.84
C ILE A 276 2.74 9.51 5.54
N LEU A 277 2.28 9.47 4.28
CA LEU A 277 1.09 8.68 3.93
C LEU A 277 1.35 7.20 4.25
N ASP A 278 2.50 6.68 3.85
CA ASP A 278 2.96 5.32 4.18
C ASP A 278 3.12 5.08 5.69
N PHE A 279 3.59 6.07 6.45
CA PHE A 279 3.84 5.99 7.89
C PHE A 279 2.57 6.22 8.73
N SER A 280 1.64 7.07 8.28
CA SER A 280 0.33 7.28 8.90
C SER A 280 -0.60 6.08 8.68
N LEU A 281 -0.38 5.31 7.61
CA LEU A 281 -0.96 3.98 7.41
C LEU A 281 -0.29 2.93 8.33
N GLN A 282 0.95 3.15 8.76
CA GLN A 282 1.72 2.24 9.62
C GLN A 282 1.38 2.38 11.12
N TYR A 283 0.80 3.51 11.54
CA TYR A 283 0.37 3.79 12.91
C TYR A 283 -1.05 4.39 12.94
N GLY A 284 -2.06 3.57 12.65
CA GLY A 284 -3.46 3.95 12.82
C GLY A 284 -3.87 4.00 14.29
N GLU A 285 -3.72 5.16 14.93
CA GLU A 285 -4.34 5.45 16.23
C GLU A 285 -5.88 5.59 16.10
N ARG A 286 -6.57 4.82 16.95
CA ARG A 286 -7.82 5.10 17.71
C ARG A 286 -8.81 6.09 17.10
N VAL A 287 -10.00 5.62 16.67
CA VAL A 287 -11.36 5.93 17.21
C VAL A 287 -12.36 4.92 16.60
N GLY A 288 -13.27 4.35 17.42
CA GLY A 288 -14.13 3.22 17.07
C GLY A 288 -15.57 3.49 16.58
N PHE A 289 -16.34 2.38 16.59
CA PHE A 289 -17.74 2.13 16.20
C PHE A 289 -18.02 2.13 14.67
N GLY A 290 -18.76 1.20 14.05
CA GLY A 290 -19.47 -0.01 14.47
C GLY A 290 -20.32 -0.51 13.28
N LEU A 291 -20.34 -1.84 13.06
CA LEU A 291 -21.33 -2.72 12.39
C LEU A 291 -21.99 -2.36 11.05
N GLY A 292 -21.94 -3.33 10.13
CA GLY A 292 -22.88 -3.50 9.00
C GLY A 292 -22.43 -4.60 8.04
N ILE A 293 -23.03 -5.80 8.15
CA ILE A 293 -22.70 -7.05 7.44
C ILE A 293 -23.62 -7.20 6.21
N HIS A 294 -23.06 -7.64 5.06
CA HIS A 294 -23.79 -8.48 4.10
C HIS A 294 -22.81 -9.35 3.28
N ILE A 295 -22.90 -10.68 3.43
CA ILE A 295 -22.04 -11.68 2.79
C ILE A 295 -22.77 -12.28 1.59
N SER A 296 -22.13 -12.30 0.43
CA SER A 296 -22.52 -13.15 -0.70
C SER A 296 -21.59 -14.35 -0.75
N CYS A 297 -22.02 -15.47 -0.17
CA CYS A 297 -21.32 -16.76 -0.26
C CYS A 297 -21.96 -17.58 -1.39
N LEU A 298 -21.25 -17.80 -2.49
CA LEU A 298 -21.61 -18.77 -3.52
C LEU A 298 -20.71 -19.99 -3.35
N CYS A 299 -21.15 -20.94 -2.52
CA CYS A 299 -20.70 -22.32 -2.55
C CYS A 299 -21.79 -23.22 -1.97
N CYS A 300 -21.91 -24.41 -2.55
CA CYS A 300 -22.87 -25.49 -2.25
C CYS A 300 -24.25 -25.39 -2.95
N ARG A 301 -24.28 -25.76 -4.23
CA ARG A 301 -25.35 -26.63 -4.73
C ARG A 301 -24.73 -27.93 -5.23
N GLU A 302 -24.95 -28.97 -4.46
CA GLU A 302 -24.96 -30.39 -4.84
C GLU A 302 -26.04 -31.04 -3.96
N PRO A 303 -26.63 -32.19 -4.36
CA PRO A 303 -26.09 -33.17 -5.30
C PRO A 303 -26.67 -33.11 -6.72
#